data_AF-A0A5M8FMF8-F1
#
_entry.id   AF-A0A5M8FMF8-F1
#
_cell.length_a   1.000
_cell.length_b   1.000
_cell.length_c   1.000
_cell.angle_alpha   90.00
_cell.angle_beta   90.00
_cell.angle_gamma   90.00
#
_symmetry.space_group_name_H-M   'P 1'
#
loop_
_entity.id
_entity.type
_entity.pdbx_description
1 polymer ?
#
loop_
_entity_poly.entity_id
_entity_poly.type
_entity_poly.pdbx_seq_one_letter_code
_entity_poly.pdbx_strand_id
1 'polypeptide(L)'
;MAALLLPGALLPAAARADIPATPVMTLYEFNGPLQVPYYHIGPDGPGARAGSLAQGTSVIPCLVVRNGRALTDAQGTPYVGFEIVVDAAKATDGSATDTFRRAVAERKRLRVPNHHCPDDTRHVLSIRDLYALEKAPFFDPPGRGDPAIAEGDGTSDLDRLVRRFHNSPQCATVNRQLTGRHERLATAWDTFIADNAARVDKTTLARAKHLDYAMRTAIFEGHLDRGCSAYGACERNTVVLSVRNRAVGQCLLRQGCRFPGDFQGVASATSQYNIWDAYLTQISGLTACYLRTDLSGLSPYDRIQAMYSQTVGDAERILYGSDTDLQALFPGNVLADVTELRHYYHPPAMGKCFPEHDRIEYMSGAVATRGRDHALIANTRIQVGDATDGGYRFKEFRFEQEATGDRIRVEDNYPGFVVDGRKVRLGGGGGCTAYGVSNGCRFDSVGRYRRTPGWLTAGRPLALNCRIQDRGESCRGNARLTSVSVGGACDIEMMPVTGVH
;
A
#
# COMPACT_ATOMS: atom_id res chain seq x y z
N MET A 1 -26.23 -76.95 9.76
CA MET A 1 -25.35 -75.87 10.25
C MET A 1 -25.00 -74.98 9.06
N ALA A 2 -25.68 -73.84 8.92
CA ALA A 2 -25.37 -72.84 7.90
C ALA A 2 -24.57 -71.72 8.58
N ALA A 3 -23.34 -71.49 8.11
CA ALA A 3 -22.47 -70.43 8.62
C ALA A 3 -22.82 -69.11 7.91
N LEU A 4 -23.26 -68.12 8.67
CA LEU A 4 -23.41 -66.73 8.21
C LEU A 4 -22.02 -66.09 8.06
N LEU A 5 -21.72 -65.61 6.85
CA LEU A 5 -20.64 -64.66 6.58
C LEU A 5 -21.14 -63.24 6.86
N LEU A 6 -20.55 -62.57 7.84
CA LEU A 6 -20.75 -61.13 8.11
C LEU A 6 -19.89 -60.30 7.14
N PRO A 7 -20.46 -59.31 6.42
CA PRO A 7 -19.67 -58.36 5.67
C PRO A 7 -19.05 -57.33 6.63
N GLY A 8 -17.72 -57.20 6.58
CA GLY A 8 -16.98 -56.18 7.31
C GLY A 8 -17.37 -54.78 6.85
N ALA A 9 -17.86 -53.96 7.77
CA ALA A 9 -18.10 -52.55 7.56
C ALA A 9 -16.77 -51.81 7.34
N LEU A 10 -16.53 -51.35 6.12
CA LEU A 10 -15.53 -50.33 5.82
C LEU A 10 -16.01 -49.02 6.45
N LEU A 11 -15.45 -48.64 7.60
CA LEU A 11 -15.60 -47.31 8.17
C LEU A 11 -15.00 -46.30 7.17
N PRO A 12 -15.72 -45.26 6.75
CA PRO A 12 -15.14 -44.20 5.94
C PRO A 12 -14.04 -43.53 6.76
N ALA A 13 -12.81 -43.55 6.25
CA ALA A 13 -11.75 -42.72 6.78
C ALA A 13 -12.26 -41.28 6.77
N ALA A 14 -12.56 -40.72 7.94
CA ALA A 14 -12.88 -39.30 8.07
C ALA A 14 -11.69 -38.54 7.49
N ALA A 15 -11.86 -37.98 6.30
CA ALA A 15 -10.89 -37.09 5.71
C ALA A 15 -10.62 -36.02 6.78
N ARG A 16 -9.41 -36.00 7.34
CA ARG A 16 -8.95 -34.86 8.14
C ARG A 16 -9.07 -33.67 7.21
N ALA A 17 -10.11 -32.89 7.42
CA ALA A 17 -10.38 -31.74 6.58
C ALA A 17 -9.39 -30.66 7.01
N ASP A 18 -8.24 -30.69 6.34
CA ASP A 18 -7.16 -29.74 6.52
C ASP A 18 -7.59 -28.38 5.96
N ILE A 19 -7.40 -27.31 6.74
CA ILE A 19 -7.65 -25.92 6.36
C ILE A 19 -6.34 -25.26 5.90
N PRO A 20 -6.37 -24.19 5.09
CA PRO A 20 -5.18 -23.42 4.77
C PRO A 20 -4.52 -22.90 6.04
N ALA A 21 -3.19 -23.00 6.16
CA ALA A 21 -2.49 -22.49 7.32
C ALA A 21 -2.59 -20.95 7.41
N THR A 22 -2.50 -20.37 8.62
CA THR A 22 -2.46 -18.91 8.79
C THR A 22 -1.37 -18.28 7.92
N PRO A 23 -1.65 -17.18 7.20
CA PRO A 23 -0.66 -16.54 6.36
C PRO A 23 0.40 -15.83 7.22
N VAL A 24 1.52 -15.46 6.60
CA VAL A 24 2.38 -14.41 7.17
C VAL A 24 1.56 -13.12 7.17
N MET A 25 1.50 -12.45 8.32
CA MET A 25 0.82 -11.17 8.51
C MET A 25 1.82 -10.13 9.00
N THR A 26 1.56 -8.87 8.71
CA THR A 26 2.43 -7.76 9.07
C THR A 26 1.73 -6.85 10.06
N LEU A 27 2.45 -6.44 11.10
CA LEU A 27 1.99 -5.43 12.04
C LEU A 27 1.87 -4.09 11.32
N TYR A 28 0.65 -3.57 11.20
CA TYR A 28 0.40 -2.35 10.42
C TYR A 28 -0.81 -1.59 10.93
N GLU A 29 -0.63 -0.30 11.12
CA GLU A 29 -1.70 0.67 11.35
C GLU A 29 -1.34 1.93 10.54
N PHE A 30 -2.23 2.33 9.63
CA PHE A 30 -1.96 3.50 8.79
C PHE A 30 -1.78 4.76 9.65
N ASN A 31 -0.63 5.42 9.51
CA ASN A 31 -0.25 6.58 10.34
C ASN A 31 -0.31 6.30 11.86
N GLY A 32 -0.17 5.03 12.25
CA GLY A 32 -0.15 4.58 13.65
C GLY A 32 1.23 4.72 14.30
N PRO A 33 1.33 4.41 15.60
CA PRO A 33 2.59 4.45 16.32
C PRO A 33 3.57 3.41 15.77
N LEU A 34 4.87 3.75 15.79
CA LEU A 34 5.93 2.83 15.38
C LEU A 34 5.99 1.57 16.26
N GLN A 35 5.55 1.64 17.51
CA GLN A 35 5.60 0.54 18.48
C GLN A 35 4.19 0.03 18.77
N VAL A 36 3.93 -1.23 18.41
CA VAL A 36 2.65 -1.92 18.63
C VAL A 36 2.79 -2.84 19.85
N PRO A 37 1.94 -2.72 20.88
CA PRO A 37 2.08 -3.49 22.11
C PRO A 37 1.70 -4.97 21.93
N TYR A 38 2.36 -5.83 22.71
CA TYR A 38 1.90 -7.20 22.96
C TYR A 38 1.82 -7.46 24.47
N TYR A 39 1.09 -8.50 24.85
CA TYR A 39 0.62 -8.72 26.21
C TYR A 39 0.93 -10.15 26.66
N HIS A 40 1.05 -10.36 27.98
CA HIS A 40 0.96 -11.69 28.55
C HIS A 40 -0.44 -12.28 28.34
N ILE A 41 -0.58 -13.60 28.42
CA ILE A 41 -1.91 -14.24 28.37
C ILE A 41 -2.57 -14.14 29.75
N GLY A 42 -3.70 -13.45 29.84
CA GLY A 42 -4.55 -13.39 31.03
C GLY A 42 -5.54 -14.56 31.13
N PRO A 43 -6.34 -14.63 32.21
CA PRO A 43 -7.34 -15.68 32.38
C PRO A 43 -8.47 -15.61 31.35
N ASP A 44 -8.98 -14.40 31.06
CA ASP A 44 -10.13 -14.16 30.18
C ASP A 44 -9.85 -13.14 29.05
N GLY A 45 -8.57 -12.89 28.74
CA GLY A 45 -8.18 -11.89 27.74
C GLY A 45 -6.67 -11.60 27.73
N PRO A 46 -6.22 -10.53 27.07
CA PRO A 46 -4.84 -10.05 27.22
C PRO A 46 -4.60 -9.65 28.68
N GLY A 47 -3.46 -10.06 29.22
CA GLY A 47 -2.97 -9.67 30.54
C GLY A 47 -2.20 -8.34 30.48
N ALA A 48 -1.27 -8.16 31.42
CA ALA A 48 -0.40 -7.00 31.44
C ALA A 48 0.45 -6.89 30.15
N ARG A 49 0.76 -5.66 29.74
CA ARG A 49 1.66 -5.39 28.61
C ARG A 49 3.02 -6.03 28.89
N ALA A 50 3.49 -6.84 27.95
CA ALA A 50 4.76 -7.56 28.03
C ALA A 50 5.86 -6.86 27.22
N GLY A 51 5.51 -6.15 26.15
CA GLY A 51 6.47 -5.40 25.34
C GLY A 51 5.81 -4.70 24.14
N SER A 52 6.59 -4.49 23.08
CA SER A 52 6.11 -4.04 21.77
C SER A 52 6.94 -4.60 20.62
N LEU A 53 6.35 -4.61 19.43
CA LEU A 53 7.00 -4.88 18.15
C LEU A 53 6.93 -3.63 17.27
N ALA A 54 7.92 -3.45 16.39
CA ALA A 54 7.92 -2.34 15.46
C ALA A 54 6.90 -2.55 14.33
N GLN A 55 6.23 -1.48 13.89
CA GLN A 55 5.37 -1.48 12.71
C GLN A 55 6.17 -1.96 11.49
N GLY A 56 5.57 -2.86 10.71
CA GLY A 56 6.20 -3.59 9.60
C GLY A 56 6.83 -4.93 9.98
N THR A 57 6.87 -5.28 11.27
CA THR A 57 7.29 -6.63 11.70
C THR A 57 6.32 -7.66 11.14
N SER A 58 6.85 -8.69 10.48
CA SER A 58 6.06 -9.79 9.92
C SER A 58 6.07 -10.98 10.86
N VAL A 59 4.89 -11.57 11.07
CA VAL A 59 4.64 -12.67 12.00
C VAL A 59 3.76 -13.75 11.39
N ILE A 60 3.81 -14.97 11.94
CA ILE A 60 2.81 -16.02 11.69
C ILE A 60 1.95 -16.13 12.94
N PRO A 61 0.65 -15.76 12.88
CA PRO A 61 -0.23 -15.82 14.04
C PRO A 61 -0.78 -17.22 14.29
N CYS A 62 -1.12 -17.49 15.54
CA CYS A 62 -1.82 -18.70 16.00
C CYS A 62 -2.88 -18.34 17.06
N LEU A 63 -3.85 -19.21 17.28
CA LEU A 63 -4.90 -19.06 18.28
C LEU A 63 -4.49 -19.72 19.60
N VAL A 64 -4.43 -18.93 20.66
CA VAL A 64 -4.32 -19.46 22.03
C VAL A 64 -5.68 -20.01 22.41
N VAL A 65 -5.77 -21.32 22.65
CA VAL A 65 -7.01 -22.02 23.03
C VAL A 65 -6.86 -22.56 24.46
N ARG A 66 -7.76 -22.16 25.36
CA ARG A 66 -7.81 -22.64 26.75
C ARG A 66 -9.21 -23.14 27.07
N ASN A 67 -9.31 -24.32 27.69
CA ASN A 67 -10.59 -24.95 28.02
C ASN A 67 -11.54 -25.06 26.82
N GLY A 68 -10.97 -25.35 25.63
CA GLY A 68 -11.71 -25.48 24.39
C GLY A 68 -12.22 -24.17 23.79
N ARG A 69 -11.75 -23.01 24.27
CA ARG A 69 -12.13 -21.68 23.74
C ARG A 69 -10.90 -20.86 23.35
N ALA A 70 -10.96 -20.22 22.19
CA ALA A 70 -9.94 -19.25 21.78
C ALA A 70 -10.02 -17.96 22.60
N LEU A 71 -8.85 -17.36 22.87
CA LEU A 71 -8.74 -16.08 23.56
C LEU A 71 -9.28 -14.94 22.69
N THR A 72 -10.41 -14.35 23.09
CA THR A 72 -11.08 -13.26 22.35
C THR A 72 -11.52 -12.14 23.28
N ASP A 73 -11.68 -10.91 22.76
CA ASP A 73 -12.43 -9.86 23.47
C ASP A 73 -13.94 -10.16 23.54
N ALA A 74 -14.68 -9.32 24.24
CA ALA A 74 -16.14 -9.43 24.37
C ALA A 74 -16.86 -9.43 23.01
N GLN A 75 -16.29 -8.76 22.00
CA GLN A 75 -16.80 -8.66 20.64
C GLN A 75 -16.31 -9.81 19.74
N GLY A 76 -15.64 -10.84 20.29
CA GLY A 76 -15.15 -12.00 19.55
C GLY A 76 -13.89 -11.76 18.72
N THR A 77 -13.16 -10.68 18.98
CA THR A 77 -11.90 -10.37 18.31
C THR A 77 -10.77 -11.19 18.92
N PRO A 78 -10.06 -12.01 18.12
CA PRO A 78 -8.93 -12.81 18.60
C PRO A 78 -7.77 -11.97 19.15
N TYR A 79 -7.20 -12.45 20.26
CA TYR A 79 -5.81 -12.17 20.63
C TYR A 79 -4.97 -13.39 20.27
N VAL A 80 -3.98 -13.18 19.40
CA VAL A 80 -3.24 -14.26 18.75
C VAL A 80 -1.83 -14.36 19.32
N GLY A 81 -1.35 -15.59 19.53
CA GLY A 81 0.08 -15.83 19.67
C GLY A 81 0.76 -15.61 18.32
N PHE A 82 2.09 -15.47 18.32
CA PHE A 82 2.81 -15.13 17.10
C PHE A 82 4.24 -15.65 17.11
N GLU A 83 4.70 -16.08 15.93
CA GLU A 83 6.10 -16.32 15.60
C GLU A 83 6.62 -15.16 14.75
N ILE A 84 7.78 -14.59 15.08
CA ILE A 84 8.38 -13.50 14.30
C ILE A 84 9.12 -14.07 13.08
N VAL A 85 8.73 -13.63 11.89
CA VAL A 85 9.41 -13.97 10.62
C VAL A 85 10.46 -12.92 10.29
N VAL A 86 10.10 -11.63 10.35
CA VAL A 86 11.02 -10.51 10.14
C VAL A 86 10.75 -9.45 11.20
N ASP A 87 11.76 -9.18 12.03
CA ASP A 87 11.76 -8.07 12.99
C ASP A 87 12.17 -6.78 12.28
N ALA A 88 11.22 -5.87 12.07
CA ALA A 88 11.46 -4.64 11.32
C ALA A 88 12.48 -3.70 11.99
N ALA A 89 12.60 -3.76 13.32
CA ALA A 89 13.57 -2.95 14.06
C ALA A 89 15.02 -3.43 13.87
N LYS A 90 15.22 -4.68 13.44
CA LYS A 90 16.54 -5.31 13.31
C LYS A 90 16.96 -5.60 11.87
N ALA A 91 16.03 -5.59 10.93
CA ALA A 91 16.32 -5.89 9.53
C ALA A 91 17.20 -4.80 8.89
N THR A 92 18.34 -5.22 8.34
CA THR A 92 19.37 -4.32 7.79
C THR A 92 19.69 -4.52 6.31
N ASP A 93 19.26 -5.64 5.71
CA ASP A 93 19.60 -5.99 4.34
C ASP A 93 18.60 -6.94 3.69
N GLY A 94 18.85 -7.28 2.42
CA GLY A 94 18.00 -8.12 1.58
C GLY A 94 17.74 -9.53 2.10
N SER A 95 18.50 -10.05 3.08
CA SER A 95 18.22 -11.34 3.69
C SER A 95 16.86 -11.37 4.41
N ALA A 96 16.39 -10.21 4.89
CA ALA A 96 15.04 -10.05 5.44
C ALA A 96 13.97 -10.19 4.35
N THR A 97 14.20 -9.62 3.16
CA THR A 97 13.32 -9.77 1.98
C THR A 97 13.19 -11.25 1.59
N ASP A 98 14.30 -11.98 1.54
CA ASP A 98 14.29 -13.39 1.15
C ASP A 98 13.63 -14.28 2.20
N THR A 99 13.87 -14.00 3.50
CA THR A 99 13.23 -14.70 4.62
C THR A 99 11.71 -14.55 4.57
N PHE A 100 11.23 -13.31 4.39
CA PHE A 100 9.81 -13.04 4.21
C PHE A 100 9.21 -13.81 3.03
N ARG A 101 9.84 -13.75 1.85
CA ARG A 101 9.35 -14.42 0.63
C ARG A 101 9.27 -15.93 0.80
N ARG A 102 10.29 -16.55 1.41
CA ARG A 102 10.29 -17.98 1.72
C ARG A 102 9.13 -18.36 2.65
N ALA A 103 8.95 -17.63 3.75
CA ALA A 103 7.87 -17.88 4.69
C ALA A 103 6.49 -17.75 4.04
N VAL A 104 6.25 -16.70 3.24
CA VAL A 104 4.98 -16.54 2.49
C VAL A 104 4.74 -17.72 1.55
N ALA A 105 5.76 -18.11 0.77
CA ALA A 105 5.64 -19.21 -0.19
C ALA A 105 5.36 -20.57 0.50
N GLU A 106 6.00 -20.82 1.63
CA GLU A 106 5.79 -22.01 2.46
C GLU A 106 4.36 -22.04 3.02
N ARG A 107 3.92 -20.97 3.68
CA ARG A 107 2.58 -20.89 4.29
C ARG A 107 1.46 -21.06 3.29
N LYS A 108 1.60 -20.54 2.06
CA LYS A 108 0.60 -20.71 0.98
C LYS A 108 0.34 -22.16 0.58
N ARG A 109 1.33 -23.04 0.74
CA ARG A 109 1.23 -24.46 0.35
C ARG A 109 0.79 -25.36 1.50
N LEU A 110 0.84 -24.86 2.73
CA LEU A 110 0.61 -25.64 3.92
C LEU A 110 -0.89 -25.72 4.24
N ARG A 111 -1.36 -26.94 4.53
CA ARG A 111 -2.66 -27.19 5.15
C ARG A 111 -2.47 -27.81 6.52
N VAL A 112 -3.33 -27.46 7.46
CA VAL A 112 -3.25 -27.83 8.87
C VAL A 112 -4.64 -28.21 9.39
N PRO A 113 -4.75 -29.03 10.45
CA PRO A 113 -6.05 -29.36 11.03
C PRO A 113 -6.70 -28.19 11.78
N ASN A 114 -5.87 -27.30 12.37
CA ASN A 114 -6.30 -26.15 13.14
C ASN A 114 -5.17 -25.09 13.20
N HIS A 115 -5.49 -23.92 13.75
CA HIS A 115 -4.56 -22.80 13.93
C HIS A 115 -4.10 -22.65 15.38
N HIS A 116 -4.03 -23.72 16.17
CA HIS A 116 -3.65 -23.63 17.59
C HIS A 116 -2.20 -23.18 17.75
N CYS A 117 -1.96 -22.41 18.80
CA CYS A 117 -0.61 -22.09 19.24
C CYS A 117 0.06 -23.30 19.92
N PRO A 118 1.41 -23.40 19.89
CA PRO A 118 2.15 -24.28 20.78
C PRO A 118 1.88 -23.98 22.27
N ASP A 119 1.99 -25.01 23.11
CA ASP A 119 1.67 -24.93 24.55
C ASP A 119 2.55 -23.94 25.34
N ASP A 120 3.76 -23.65 24.85
CA ASP A 120 4.72 -22.74 25.47
C ASP A 120 4.50 -21.26 25.10
N THR A 121 3.46 -20.96 24.32
CA THR A 121 3.12 -19.59 23.92
C THR A 121 2.80 -18.73 25.14
N ARG A 122 3.54 -17.61 25.30
CA ARG A 122 3.44 -16.73 26.48
C ARG A 122 2.79 -15.39 26.21
N HIS A 123 2.82 -14.96 24.95
CA HIS A 123 2.48 -13.61 24.54
C HIS A 123 1.44 -13.60 23.44
N VAL A 124 0.60 -12.58 23.46
CA VAL A 124 -0.44 -12.35 22.46
C VAL A 124 -0.49 -10.89 22.03
N LEU A 125 -0.96 -10.65 20.82
CA LEU A 125 -1.26 -9.32 20.29
C LEU A 125 -2.67 -9.31 19.66
N SER A 126 -3.23 -8.13 19.42
CA SER A 126 -4.54 -8.05 18.79
C SER A 126 -4.43 -8.37 17.30
N ILE A 127 -5.32 -9.23 16.80
CA ILE A 127 -5.38 -9.48 15.34
C ILE A 127 -5.72 -8.21 14.54
N ARG A 128 -6.30 -7.19 15.17
CA ARG A 128 -6.62 -5.91 14.51
C ARG A 128 -5.38 -5.15 14.05
N ASP A 129 -4.23 -5.44 14.67
CA ASP A 129 -2.96 -4.81 14.34
C ASP A 129 -2.23 -5.56 13.21
N LEU A 130 -2.78 -6.68 12.75
CA LEU A 130 -2.18 -7.54 11.73
C LEU A 130 -2.92 -7.44 10.41
N TYR A 131 -2.17 -7.34 9.32
CA TYR A 131 -2.67 -7.37 7.95
C TYR A 131 -1.98 -8.45 7.13
N ALA A 132 -2.73 -9.22 6.34
CA ALA A 132 -2.18 -10.22 5.43
C ALA A 132 -1.62 -9.55 4.16
N LEU A 133 -0.49 -8.85 4.33
CA LEU A 133 0.18 -8.13 3.25
C LEU A 133 1.30 -9.00 2.69
N GLU A 134 1.22 -9.36 1.42
CA GLU A 134 2.25 -10.18 0.76
C GLU A 134 3.41 -9.34 0.20
N LYS A 135 3.57 -8.11 0.69
CA LYS A 135 4.61 -7.17 0.24
C LYS A 135 5.85 -7.34 1.11
N ALA A 136 6.92 -7.86 0.51
CA ALA A 136 8.18 -8.05 1.20
C ALA A 136 8.85 -6.71 1.52
N PRO A 137 9.63 -6.62 2.62
CA PRO A 137 10.52 -5.49 2.86
C PRO A 137 11.45 -5.25 1.68
N PHE A 138 11.75 -4.00 1.40
CA PHE A 138 12.57 -3.57 0.26
C PHE A 138 13.92 -3.04 0.74
N PHE A 139 14.99 -3.48 0.07
CA PHE A 139 16.34 -2.96 0.23
C PHE A 139 16.98 -2.72 -1.14
N ASP A 140 17.70 -1.62 -1.27
CA ASP A 140 18.52 -1.36 -2.46
C ASP A 140 19.64 -2.41 -2.56
N PRO A 141 20.00 -2.87 -3.77
CA PRO A 141 21.23 -3.63 -3.97
C PRO A 141 22.45 -2.85 -3.43
N PRO A 142 23.42 -3.55 -2.81
CA PRO A 142 24.63 -2.91 -2.30
C PRO A 142 25.40 -2.24 -3.44
N GLY A 143 26.01 -1.09 -3.14
CA GLY A 143 26.80 -0.31 -4.10
C GLY A 143 26.79 1.19 -3.76
N ARG A 144 27.43 2.02 -4.59
CA ARG A 144 27.70 3.44 -4.26
C ARG A 144 27.44 4.43 -5.39
N GLY A 145 27.13 3.95 -6.61
CA GLY A 145 26.98 4.82 -7.78
C GLY A 145 28.24 5.63 -8.12
N ASP A 146 28.11 6.50 -9.11
CA ASP A 146 29.16 7.42 -9.57
C ASP A 146 28.58 8.84 -9.66
N PRO A 147 28.94 9.75 -8.73
CA PRO A 147 28.45 11.11 -8.71
C PRO A 147 28.74 11.92 -9.98
N ALA A 148 29.90 11.71 -10.63
CA ALA A 148 30.31 12.49 -11.79
C ALA A 148 29.52 12.10 -13.03
N ILE A 149 29.31 10.79 -13.23
CA ILE A 149 28.42 10.29 -14.29
C ILE A 149 26.99 10.77 -14.04
N ALA A 150 26.50 10.61 -12.81
CA ALA A 150 25.16 11.01 -12.43
C ALA A 150 24.89 12.50 -12.69
N GLU A 151 25.86 13.35 -12.37
CA GLU A 151 25.77 14.78 -12.64
C GLU A 151 25.77 15.07 -14.15
N GLY A 152 26.55 14.33 -14.95
CA GLY A 152 26.57 14.45 -16.41
C GLY A 152 25.21 14.27 -17.07
N ASP A 153 24.40 13.32 -16.56
CA ASP A 153 23.07 12.99 -17.08
C ASP A 153 21.97 14.00 -16.72
N GLY A 154 22.26 14.96 -15.84
CA GLY A 154 21.29 15.97 -15.41
C GLY A 154 21.00 17.00 -16.50
N THR A 155 19.72 17.36 -16.65
CA THR A 155 19.27 18.33 -17.68
C THR A 155 19.15 19.78 -17.18
N SER A 156 19.17 19.99 -15.86
CA SER A 156 19.13 21.28 -15.17
C SER A 156 20.04 21.27 -13.93
N ASP A 157 20.30 22.42 -13.32
CA ASP A 157 21.08 22.48 -12.06
C ASP A 157 20.40 21.72 -10.91
N LEU A 158 19.05 21.74 -10.86
CA LEU A 158 18.29 21.01 -9.84
C LEU A 158 18.40 19.50 -10.06
N ASP A 159 18.19 19.03 -11.30
CA ASP A 159 18.30 17.62 -11.66
C ASP A 159 19.72 17.08 -11.39
N ARG A 160 20.75 17.85 -11.77
CA ARG A 160 22.16 17.52 -11.47
C ARG A 160 22.39 17.30 -9.98
N LEU A 161 21.87 18.18 -9.12
CA LEU A 161 22.00 18.05 -7.67
C LEU A 161 21.23 16.85 -7.10
N VAL A 162 20.02 16.57 -7.60
CA VAL A 162 19.24 15.39 -7.20
C VAL A 162 19.99 14.11 -7.57
N ARG A 163 20.46 13.99 -8.81
CA ARG A 163 21.25 12.83 -9.24
C ARG A 163 22.53 12.65 -8.42
N ARG A 164 23.23 13.75 -8.14
CA ARG A 164 24.42 13.74 -7.27
C ARG A 164 24.10 13.32 -5.84
N PHE A 165 22.97 13.76 -5.27
CA PHE A 165 22.52 13.31 -3.94
C PHE A 165 22.26 11.80 -3.92
N HIS A 166 21.60 11.24 -4.93
CA HIS A 166 21.33 9.79 -4.98
C HIS A 166 22.61 8.95 -5.06
N ASN A 167 23.68 9.49 -5.66
CA ASN A 167 24.99 8.83 -5.76
C ASN A 167 25.92 9.19 -4.58
N SER A 168 25.39 9.79 -3.51
CA SER A 168 26.18 10.26 -2.37
C SER A 168 26.23 9.23 -1.22
N PRO A 169 27.28 9.26 -0.37
CA PRO A 169 27.32 8.49 0.87
C PRO A 169 26.14 8.76 1.81
N GLN A 170 25.60 9.98 1.81
CA GLN A 170 24.49 10.41 2.64
C GLN A 170 23.22 9.62 2.27
N CYS A 171 22.87 9.57 0.97
CA CYS A 171 21.72 8.80 0.49
C CYS A 171 21.89 7.30 0.76
N ALA A 172 23.10 6.75 0.53
CA ALA A 172 23.38 5.33 0.75
C ALA A 172 23.10 4.86 2.20
N THR A 173 23.00 5.77 3.16
CA THR A 173 22.67 5.44 4.56
C THR A 173 21.17 5.24 4.83
N VAL A 174 20.30 5.82 4.01
CA VAL A 174 18.86 5.97 4.29
C VAL A 174 18.17 4.62 4.46
N ASN A 175 18.45 3.67 3.57
CA ASN A 175 17.75 2.38 3.51
C ASN A 175 18.42 1.24 4.29
N ARG A 176 19.51 1.51 5.04
CA ARG A 176 20.22 0.48 5.83
C ARG A 176 19.39 -0.15 6.95
N GLN A 177 18.28 0.48 7.33
CA GLN A 177 17.32 -0.04 8.30
C GLN A 177 15.91 0.18 7.74
N LEU A 178 14.96 -0.67 8.12
CA LEU A 178 13.57 -0.54 7.68
C LEU A 178 12.86 0.64 8.37
N THR A 179 12.95 0.74 9.70
CA THR A 179 12.23 1.76 10.46
C THR A 179 12.93 3.11 10.41
N GLY A 180 12.19 4.23 10.33
CA GLY A 180 12.75 5.59 10.40
C GLY A 180 13.42 6.10 9.11
N ARG A 181 13.03 5.55 7.95
CA ARG A 181 13.62 5.91 6.65
C ARG A 181 13.29 7.34 6.24
N HIS A 182 12.11 7.83 6.58
CA HIS A 182 11.68 9.19 6.25
C HIS A 182 12.55 10.24 6.94
N GLU A 183 12.76 10.11 8.25
CA GLU A 183 13.59 11.02 9.04
C GLU A 183 15.07 10.95 8.63
N ARG A 184 15.55 9.74 8.29
CA ARG A 184 16.90 9.57 7.74
C ARG A 184 17.07 10.22 6.38
N LEU A 185 16.08 10.15 5.49
CA LEU A 185 16.13 10.84 4.20
C LEU A 185 16.21 12.36 4.39
N ALA A 186 15.44 12.92 5.33
CA ALA A 186 15.51 14.34 5.67
C ALA A 186 16.92 14.72 6.16
N THR A 187 17.46 13.95 7.12
CA THR A 187 18.81 14.16 7.68
C THR A 187 19.92 14.02 6.64
N ALA A 188 19.81 13.04 5.73
CA ALA A 188 20.76 12.81 4.65
C ALA A 188 20.81 14.01 3.69
N TRP A 189 19.65 14.56 3.33
CA TRP A 189 19.56 15.78 2.53
C TRP A 189 20.15 16.98 3.28
N ASP A 190 19.85 17.17 4.56
CA ASP A 190 20.38 18.30 5.34
C ASP A 190 21.91 18.24 5.43
N THR A 191 22.47 17.04 5.60
CA THR A 191 23.92 16.81 5.56
C THR A 191 24.50 17.12 4.18
N PHE A 192 23.87 16.63 3.11
CA PHE A 192 24.31 16.91 1.74
C PHE A 192 24.28 18.40 1.41
N ILE A 193 23.26 19.13 1.88
CA ILE A 193 23.16 20.58 1.71
C ILE A 193 24.31 21.27 2.42
N ALA A 194 24.61 20.90 3.67
CA ALA A 194 25.72 21.47 4.44
C ALA A 194 27.07 21.27 3.72
N ASP A 195 27.32 20.07 3.18
CA ASP A 195 28.56 19.73 2.48
C ASP A 195 28.76 20.47 1.15
N ASN A 196 27.67 21.01 0.56
CA ASN A 196 27.70 21.69 -0.74
C ASN A 196 27.45 23.21 -0.65
N ALA A 197 27.15 23.74 0.54
CA ALA A 197 26.78 25.14 0.76
C ALA A 197 27.87 26.15 0.38
N ALA A 198 29.13 25.73 0.27
CA ALA A 198 30.23 26.59 -0.16
C ALA A 198 30.31 26.79 -1.69
N ARG A 199 29.65 25.92 -2.48
CA ARG A 199 29.74 25.90 -3.95
C ARG A 199 28.42 26.19 -4.65
N VAL A 200 27.31 25.92 -3.97
CA VAL A 200 25.96 26.07 -4.51
C VAL A 200 25.16 26.95 -3.55
N ASP A 201 24.36 27.87 -4.09
CA ASP A 201 23.56 28.74 -3.25
C ASP A 201 22.46 27.96 -2.51
N LYS A 202 22.03 28.54 -1.38
CA LYS A 202 21.06 27.89 -0.48
C LYS A 202 19.71 27.65 -1.15
N THR A 203 19.27 28.52 -2.04
CA THR A 203 17.97 28.41 -2.70
C THR A 203 17.97 27.25 -3.67
N THR A 204 19.00 27.11 -4.49
CA THR A 204 19.15 25.99 -5.43
C THR A 204 19.24 24.64 -4.70
N LEU A 205 20.01 24.57 -3.61
CA LEU A 205 20.09 23.37 -2.76
C LEU A 205 18.72 22.99 -2.14
N ALA A 206 17.98 23.97 -1.61
CA ALA A 206 16.64 23.73 -1.06
C ALA A 206 15.65 23.29 -2.15
N ARG A 207 15.71 23.90 -3.34
CA ARG A 207 14.85 23.53 -4.48
C ARG A 207 15.14 22.13 -5.00
N ALA A 208 16.40 21.69 -5.01
CA ALA A 208 16.77 20.32 -5.39
C ALA A 208 16.19 19.30 -4.40
N LYS A 209 16.29 19.55 -3.09
CA LYS A 209 15.63 18.71 -2.07
C LYS A 209 14.11 18.65 -2.28
N HIS A 210 13.46 19.79 -2.51
CA HIS A 210 12.03 19.84 -2.77
C HIS A 210 11.62 19.07 -4.05
N LEU A 211 12.42 19.19 -5.11
CA LEU A 211 12.21 18.46 -6.37
C LEU A 211 12.30 16.94 -6.15
N ASP A 212 13.33 16.45 -5.43
CA ASP A 212 13.47 15.02 -5.13
C ASP A 212 12.25 14.48 -4.37
N TYR A 213 11.80 15.18 -3.34
CA TYR A 213 10.63 14.78 -2.56
C TYR A 213 9.34 14.76 -3.40
N ALA A 214 9.12 15.77 -4.23
CA ALA A 214 7.98 15.81 -5.15
C ALA A 214 8.05 14.67 -6.18
N MET A 215 9.24 14.38 -6.72
CA MET A 215 9.45 13.30 -7.70
C MET A 215 9.26 11.91 -7.08
N ARG A 216 9.71 11.68 -5.85
CA ARG A 216 9.45 10.43 -5.09
C ARG A 216 7.96 10.17 -4.96
N THR A 217 7.20 11.18 -4.53
CA THR A 217 5.75 11.08 -4.40
C THR A 217 5.09 10.88 -5.76
N ALA A 218 5.44 11.68 -6.77
CA ALA A 218 4.85 11.57 -8.11
C ALA A 218 5.11 10.20 -8.74
N ILE A 219 6.33 9.68 -8.70
CA ILE A 219 6.67 8.36 -9.26
C ILE A 219 5.89 7.24 -8.56
N PHE A 220 5.71 7.33 -7.25
CA PHE A 220 5.02 6.31 -6.49
C PHE A 220 3.50 6.36 -6.69
N GLU A 221 2.89 7.55 -6.56
CA GLU A 221 1.45 7.78 -6.69
C GLU A 221 0.97 7.66 -8.15
N GLY A 222 1.80 8.04 -9.13
CA GLY A 222 1.53 7.93 -10.57
C GLY A 222 1.73 6.52 -11.15
N HIS A 223 1.49 5.49 -10.34
CA HIS A 223 1.52 4.06 -10.65
C HIS A 223 2.71 3.57 -11.50
N LEU A 224 3.68 2.91 -10.84
CA LEU A 224 4.90 2.37 -11.48
C LEU A 224 4.66 1.49 -12.72
N ASP A 225 3.52 0.79 -12.80
CA ASP A 225 3.20 -0.09 -13.92
C ASP A 225 2.75 0.64 -15.19
N ARG A 226 2.28 1.90 -15.08
CA ARG A 226 1.99 2.74 -16.27
C ARG A 226 3.26 3.21 -16.96
N GLY A 227 4.42 3.05 -16.31
CA GLY A 227 5.74 3.39 -16.84
C GLY A 227 5.77 4.78 -17.47
N CYS A 228 6.27 4.84 -18.70
CA CYS A 228 6.47 6.08 -19.44
C CYS A 228 5.37 6.33 -20.49
N SER A 229 4.18 5.76 -20.29
CA SER A 229 3.00 6.10 -21.09
C SER A 229 2.64 7.58 -20.94
N ALA A 230 2.00 8.17 -21.95
CA ALA A 230 1.50 9.55 -21.85
C ALA A 230 0.56 9.74 -20.64
N TYR A 231 -0.35 8.79 -20.40
CA TYR A 231 -1.28 8.82 -19.28
C TYR A 231 -0.53 8.78 -17.94
N GLY A 232 0.40 7.84 -17.75
CA GLY A 232 1.19 7.75 -16.51
C GLY A 232 2.05 8.99 -16.26
N ALA A 233 2.62 9.59 -17.31
CA ALA A 233 3.36 10.84 -17.17
C ALA A 233 2.46 12.03 -16.80
N CYS A 234 1.24 12.08 -17.35
CA CYS A 234 0.24 13.10 -17.00
C CYS A 234 -0.29 12.92 -15.56
N GLU A 235 -0.46 11.68 -15.08
CA GLU A 235 -0.75 11.40 -13.66
C GLU A 235 0.38 11.95 -12.77
N ARG A 236 1.65 11.68 -13.10
CA ARG A 236 2.78 12.22 -12.33
C ARG A 236 2.78 13.74 -12.30
N ASN A 237 2.55 14.41 -13.44
CA ASN A 237 2.41 15.86 -13.49
C ASN A 237 1.24 16.37 -12.64
N THR A 238 0.13 15.63 -12.60
CA THR A 238 -1.02 15.92 -11.73
C THR A 238 -0.65 15.84 -10.24
N VAL A 239 0.12 14.82 -9.83
CA VAL A 239 0.61 14.70 -8.45
C VAL A 239 1.53 15.88 -8.09
N VAL A 240 2.47 16.23 -8.97
CA VAL A 240 3.37 17.38 -8.75
C VAL A 240 2.56 18.69 -8.67
N LEU A 241 1.53 18.86 -9.51
CA LEU A 241 0.63 20.01 -9.46
C LEU A 241 -0.14 20.09 -8.14
N SER A 242 -0.67 18.96 -7.65
CA SER A 242 -1.30 18.87 -6.33
C SER A 242 -0.33 19.26 -5.21
N VAL A 243 0.92 18.79 -5.26
CA VAL A 243 1.96 19.19 -4.29
C VAL A 243 2.19 20.70 -4.35
N ARG A 244 2.35 21.26 -5.56
CA ARG A 244 2.56 22.69 -5.77
C ARG A 244 1.43 23.52 -5.17
N ASN A 245 0.19 23.21 -5.52
CA ASN A 245 -0.96 24.05 -5.19
C ASN A 245 -1.33 23.98 -3.71
N ARG A 246 -1.11 22.83 -3.05
CA ARG A 246 -1.22 22.71 -1.58
C ARG A 246 -0.15 23.53 -0.85
N ALA A 247 1.03 23.72 -1.44
CA ALA A 247 2.10 24.51 -0.83
C ALA A 247 2.03 26.01 -1.13
N VAL A 248 1.69 26.42 -2.36
CA VAL A 248 1.71 27.83 -2.80
C VAL A 248 0.37 28.52 -2.59
N GLY A 249 -0.75 27.84 -2.87
CA GLY A 249 -2.07 28.46 -2.90
C GLY A 249 -2.62 28.79 -1.52
N GLN A 250 -2.54 27.85 -0.58
CA GLN A 250 -2.86 28.02 0.84
C GLN A 250 -2.15 26.92 1.61
N CYS A 251 -1.14 27.26 2.41
CA CYS A 251 -0.52 26.28 3.30
C CYS A 251 -1.47 25.98 4.48
N LEU A 252 -2.46 25.12 4.25
CA LEU A 252 -3.49 24.81 5.24
C LEU A 252 -2.93 23.87 6.32
N LEU A 253 -3.46 24.03 7.54
CA LEU A 253 -3.18 23.14 8.65
C LEU A 253 -3.45 21.68 8.21
N ARG A 254 -2.50 20.77 8.49
CA ARG A 254 -2.57 19.34 8.13
C ARG A 254 -2.40 19.00 6.65
N GLN A 255 -2.03 19.94 5.78
CA GLN A 255 -1.60 19.64 4.40
C GLN A 255 -0.09 19.40 4.25
N GLY A 256 0.64 19.34 5.36
CA GLY A 256 2.05 18.94 5.41
C GLY A 256 3.07 20.07 5.25
N CYS A 257 2.68 21.20 4.67
CA CYS A 257 3.55 22.38 4.60
C CYS A 257 3.67 23.08 5.96
N ARG A 258 4.84 23.69 6.20
CA ARG A 258 5.10 24.57 7.35
C ARG A 258 5.12 26.05 6.99
N PHE A 259 5.34 26.35 5.71
CA PHE A 259 5.36 27.69 5.14
C PHE A 259 4.94 27.62 3.65
N PRO A 260 4.50 28.74 3.05
CA PRO A 260 4.20 28.77 1.62
C PRO A 260 5.39 28.34 0.77
N GLY A 261 5.18 27.32 -0.09
CA GLY A 261 6.24 26.71 -0.90
C GLY A 261 7.04 25.58 -0.24
N ASP A 262 6.64 25.08 0.94
CA ASP A 262 7.22 23.88 1.57
C ASP A 262 6.79 22.59 0.84
N PHE A 263 7.29 22.41 -0.39
CA PHE A 263 6.99 21.24 -1.23
C PHE A 263 7.47 19.93 -0.58
N GLN A 264 8.59 19.95 0.15
CA GLN A 264 9.06 18.77 0.90
C GLN A 264 8.01 18.32 1.94
N GLY A 265 7.50 19.27 2.73
CA GLY A 265 6.48 19.02 3.73
C GLY A 265 5.19 18.47 3.10
N VAL A 266 4.69 19.12 2.05
CA VAL A 266 3.48 18.65 1.35
C VAL A 266 3.69 17.27 0.74
N ALA A 267 4.82 17.02 0.07
CA ALA A 267 5.06 15.78 -0.65
C ALA A 267 5.20 14.58 0.28
N SER A 268 5.71 14.76 1.51
CA SER A 268 6.03 13.66 2.42
C SER A 268 5.24 13.60 3.72
N ALA A 269 4.35 14.55 3.98
CA ALA A 269 3.41 14.40 5.07
C ALA A 269 2.40 13.30 4.75
N THR A 270 2.28 12.33 5.67
CA THR A 270 1.29 11.26 5.57
C THR A 270 -0.10 11.87 5.47
N SER A 271 -0.76 11.61 4.35
CA SER A 271 -2.12 12.06 4.08
C SER A 271 -2.82 11.03 3.22
N GLN A 272 -4.10 11.28 2.88
CA GLN A 272 -4.78 10.51 1.85
C GLN A 272 -4.00 10.48 0.52
N TYR A 273 -3.22 11.52 0.22
CA TYR A 273 -2.58 11.73 -1.08
C TYR A 273 -1.10 11.35 -1.08
N ASN A 274 -0.44 11.37 0.07
CA ASN A 274 0.96 10.98 0.15
C ASN A 274 1.09 9.88 1.19
N ILE A 275 1.31 8.66 0.71
CA ILE A 275 1.32 7.49 1.57
C ILE A 275 2.78 7.21 2.02
N TRP A 276 3.33 8.17 2.78
CA TRP A 276 4.69 8.16 3.33
C TRP A 276 4.78 7.55 4.74
N ASP A 277 3.78 6.77 5.16
CA ASP A 277 3.81 6.19 6.51
C ASP A 277 4.99 5.22 6.72
N ALA A 278 5.25 4.92 7.99
CA ALA A 278 6.40 4.14 8.41
C ALA A 278 6.46 2.75 7.77
N TYR A 279 5.32 2.09 7.51
CA TYR A 279 5.31 0.78 6.88
C TYR A 279 5.53 0.87 5.36
N LEU A 280 4.88 1.80 4.67
CA LEU A 280 5.03 1.89 3.22
C LEU A 280 6.45 2.24 2.78
N THR A 281 7.17 3.08 3.53
CA THR A 281 8.61 3.33 3.27
C THR A 281 9.49 2.08 3.41
N GLN A 282 9.02 1.05 4.11
CA GLN A 282 9.74 -0.23 4.26
C GLN A 282 9.61 -1.12 3.02
N ILE A 283 8.51 -1.01 2.27
CA ILE A 283 8.16 -1.97 1.20
C ILE A 283 8.18 -1.39 -0.23
N SER A 284 8.15 -0.06 -0.38
CA SER A 284 7.92 0.60 -1.68
C SER A 284 9.18 1.05 -2.41
N GLY A 285 10.30 1.21 -1.71
CA GLY A 285 11.47 1.91 -2.25
C GLY A 285 11.28 3.43 -2.39
N LEU A 286 10.26 4.03 -1.76
CA LEU A 286 10.00 5.48 -1.80
C LEU A 286 11.21 6.32 -1.36
N THR A 287 11.99 5.80 -0.40
CA THR A 287 13.23 6.41 0.11
C THR A 287 14.50 5.87 -0.56
N ALA A 288 14.38 5.05 -1.62
CA ALA A 288 15.50 4.48 -2.35
C ALA A 288 16.39 5.55 -2.98
N CYS A 289 17.69 5.23 -3.13
CA CYS A 289 18.59 6.03 -3.96
C CYS A 289 18.46 5.61 -5.43
N TYR A 290 17.24 5.67 -5.98
CA TYR A 290 16.88 4.99 -7.24
C TYR A 290 17.57 5.56 -8.50
N LEU A 291 18.20 6.73 -8.43
CA LEU A 291 19.02 7.35 -9.50
C LEU A 291 20.52 7.01 -9.39
N ARG A 292 20.89 6.08 -8.51
CA ARG A 292 22.24 5.54 -8.47
C ARG A 292 22.61 4.95 -9.83
N THR A 293 23.76 5.34 -10.37
CA THR A 293 24.21 4.93 -11.70
C THR A 293 24.51 3.43 -11.78
N ASP A 294 24.94 2.82 -10.68
CA ASP A 294 25.20 1.39 -10.59
C ASP A 294 23.93 0.53 -10.48
N LEU A 295 22.74 1.16 -10.38
CA LEU A 295 21.45 0.47 -10.51
C LEU A 295 20.92 0.45 -11.95
N SER A 296 21.57 1.17 -12.88
CA SER A 296 21.22 1.13 -14.29
C SER A 296 21.46 -0.27 -14.87
N GLY A 297 20.59 -0.69 -15.77
CA GLY A 297 20.46 -2.05 -16.28
C GLY A 297 19.65 -3.01 -15.39
N LEU A 298 19.23 -2.62 -14.19
CA LEU A 298 18.56 -3.50 -13.23
C LEU A 298 17.06 -3.18 -13.14
N SER A 299 16.21 -4.19 -13.32
CA SER A 299 14.78 -4.06 -13.02
C SER A 299 14.55 -4.09 -11.49
N PRO A 300 13.70 -3.20 -10.93
CA PRO A 300 12.84 -2.23 -11.61
C PRO A 300 13.47 -0.84 -11.83
N TYR A 301 14.73 -0.60 -11.41
CA TYR A 301 15.36 0.72 -11.42
C TYR A 301 15.42 1.38 -12.78
N ASP A 302 15.70 0.66 -13.87
CA ASP A 302 15.71 1.24 -15.22
C ASP A 302 14.42 1.96 -15.57
N ARG A 303 13.28 1.33 -15.24
CA ARG A 303 11.96 1.90 -15.49
C ARG A 303 11.73 3.11 -14.60
N ILE A 304 12.14 3.06 -13.33
CA ILE A 304 12.02 4.19 -12.40
C ILE A 304 12.88 5.38 -12.87
N GLN A 305 14.12 5.14 -13.29
CA GLN A 305 15.05 6.16 -13.79
C GLN A 305 14.55 6.77 -15.11
N ALA A 306 13.95 5.97 -15.98
CA ALA A 306 13.33 6.45 -17.21
C ALA A 306 12.08 7.30 -16.94
N MET A 307 11.21 6.87 -16.01
CA MET A 307 10.06 7.67 -15.57
C MET A 307 10.50 9.00 -14.95
N TYR A 308 11.52 8.98 -14.08
CA TYR A 308 12.10 10.19 -13.51
C TYR A 308 12.59 11.14 -14.62
N SER A 309 13.40 10.62 -15.56
CA SER A 309 13.99 11.42 -16.63
C SER A 309 12.94 12.00 -17.60
N GLN A 310 11.80 11.32 -17.78
CA GLN A 310 10.68 11.81 -18.57
C GLN A 310 9.93 12.96 -17.87
N THR A 311 9.83 12.93 -16.54
CA THR A 311 8.95 13.81 -15.77
C THR A 311 9.68 15.00 -15.11
N VAL A 312 10.98 14.89 -14.80
CA VAL A 312 11.70 15.89 -13.99
C VAL A 312 11.63 17.32 -14.56
N GLY A 313 11.75 17.48 -15.88
CA GLY A 313 11.65 18.80 -16.52
C GLY A 313 10.28 19.45 -16.39
N ASP A 314 9.20 18.65 -16.51
CA ASP A 314 7.83 19.14 -16.29
C ASP A 314 7.63 19.46 -14.80
N ALA A 315 8.17 18.63 -13.90
CA ALA A 315 8.06 18.84 -12.46
C ALA A 315 8.73 20.16 -12.02
N GLU A 316 9.90 20.48 -12.55
CA GLU A 316 10.56 21.77 -12.29
C GLU A 316 9.70 22.96 -12.75
N ARG A 317 9.13 22.87 -13.94
CA ARG A 317 8.24 23.90 -14.50
C ARG A 317 6.95 24.05 -13.70
N ILE A 318 6.39 22.96 -13.19
CA ILE A 318 5.21 23.01 -12.30
C ILE A 318 5.58 23.68 -10.98
N LEU A 319 6.65 23.24 -10.32
CA LEU A 319 7.01 23.70 -8.97
C LEU A 319 7.53 25.14 -8.96
N TYR A 320 8.31 25.55 -9.97
CA TYR A 320 9.06 26.81 -9.96
C TYR A 320 8.85 27.71 -11.19
N GLY A 321 8.12 27.23 -12.20
CA GLY A 321 7.81 27.99 -13.40
C GLY A 321 6.65 28.98 -13.21
N SER A 322 6.27 29.59 -14.34
CA SER A 322 5.21 30.60 -14.43
C SER A 322 3.83 29.99 -14.68
N ASP A 323 2.79 30.81 -14.60
CA ASP A 323 1.44 30.39 -15.04
C ASP A 323 1.40 30.06 -16.54
N THR A 324 2.25 30.69 -17.36
CA THR A 324 2.43 30.33 -18.77
C THR A 324 3.00 28.91 -18.92
N ASP A 325 3.89 28.49 -18.03
CA ASP A 325 4.38 27.11 -18.01
C ASP A 325 3.27 26.12 -17.66
N LEU A 326 2.44 26.44 -16.67
CA LEU A 326 1.29 25.62 -16.33
C LEU A 326 0.31 25.48 -17.50
N GLN A 327 0.00 26.58 -18.20
CA GLN A 327 -0.86 26.54 -19.39
C GLN A 327 -0.25 25.73 -20.54
N ALA A 328 1.07 25.78 -20.71
CA ALA A 328 1.76 25.00 -21.72
C ALA A 328 1.78 23.50 -21.40
N LEU A 329 1.91 23.14 -20.11
CA LEU A 329 1.88 21.76 -19.64
C LEU A 329 0.46 21.17 -19.62
N PHE A 330 -0.52 22.00 -19.30
CA PHE A 330 -1.95 21.64 -19.22
C PHE A 330 -2.81 22.37 -20.26
N PRO A 331 -2.59 22.13 -21.57
CA PRO A 331 -3.21 22.91 -22.62
C PRO A 331 -4.73 22.76 -22.66
N GLY A 332 -5.44 23.89 -22.82
CA GLY A 332 -6.90 23.91 -22.92
C GLY A 332 -7.64 23.79 -21.58
N ASN A 333 -6.93 23.60 -20.47
CA ASN A 333 -7.50 23.75 -19.13
C ASN A 333 -7.57 25.23 -18.73
N VAL A 334 -8.61 25.61 -17.99
CA VAL A 334 -8.72 26.95 -17.41
C VAL A 334 -7.67 27.08 -16.29
N LEU A 335 -6.84 28.13 -16.32
CA LEU A 335 -5.75 28.32 -15.36
C LEU A 335 -6.23 28.37 -13.90
N ALA A 336 -7.38 29.00 -13.64
CA ALA A 336 -7.99 29.02 -12.31
C ALA A 336 -8.25 27.59 -11.78
N ASP A 337 -8.84 26.73 -12.61
CA ASP A 337 -9.09 25.33 -12.26
C ASP A 337 -7.79 24.56 -12.00
N VAL A 338 -6.75 24.80 -12.81
CA VAL A 338 -5.42 24.18 -12.67
C VAL A 338 -4.73 24.61 -11.36
N THR A 339 -4.85 25.86 -10.96
CA THR A 339 -4.20 26.40 -9.76
C THR A 339 -4.97 26.14 -8.46
N GLU A 340 -6.28 25.88 -8.55
CA GLU A 340 -7.12 25.49 -7.41
C GLU A 340 -7.13 23.97 -7.15
N LEU A 341 -6.67 23.15 -8.09
CA LEU A 341 -6.56 21.71 -7.93
C LEU A 341 -5.60 21.36 -6.80
N ARG A 342 -6.10 20.66 -5.77
CA ARG A 342 -5.30 20.24 -4.61
C ARG A 342 -5.35 18.75 -4.35
N HIS A 343 -6.41 18.09 -4.81
CA HIS A 343 -6.71 16.71 -4.46
C HIS A 343 -6.75 15.86 -5.72
N TYR A 344 -6.44 14.58 -5.57
CA TYR A 344 -6.73 13.57 -6.57
C TYR A 344 -7.24 12.31 -5.90
N TYR A 345 -8.09 11.59 -6.61
CA TYR A 345 -8.75 10.39 -6.12
C TYR A 345 -8.41 9.21 -7.01
N HIS A 346 -8.08 8.07 -6.41
CA HIS A 346 -7.78 6.82 -7.10
C HIS A 346 -8.91 5.82 -6.88
N PRO A 347 -9.87 5.71 -7.80
CA PRO A 347 -10.97 4.75 -7.68
C PRO A 347 -10.51 3.29 -7.39
N PRO A 348 -9.44 2.76 -8.03
CA PRO A 348 -8.99 1.40 -7.78
C PRO A 348 -8.55 1.14 -6.33
N ALA A 349 -8.03 2.17 -5.65
CA ALA A 349 -7.53 2.09 -4.27
C ALA A 349 -8.65 2.08 -3.22
N MET A 350 -9.89 2.40 -3.61
CA MET A 350 -10.99 2.55 -2.67
C MET A 350 -11.56 1.23 -2.16
N GLY A 351 -12.37 1.34 -1.09
CA GLY A 351 -13.02 0.19 -0.46
C GLY A 351 -13.77 -0.67 -1.48
N LYS A 352 -13.39 -1.94 -1.59
CA LYS A 352 -13.96 -2.89 -2.54
C LYS A 352 -15.38 -3.28 -2.14
N CYS A 353 -16.28 -3.24 -3.12
CA CYS A 353 -17.70 -3.57 -2.98
C CYS A 353 -18.10 -4.73 -3.88
N PHE A 354 -19.10 -5.49 -3.44
CA PHE A 354 -19.62 -6.65 -4.16
C PHE A 354 -21.17 -6.67 -4.12
N PRO A 355 -21.84 -5.64 -4.67
CA PRO A 355 -23.30 -5.51 -4.57
C PRO A 355 -24.07 -6.62 -5.31
N GLU A 356 -23.42 -7.29 -6.26
CA GLU A 356 -23.97 -8.43 -7.00
C GLU A 356 -23.82 -9.76 -6.26
N HIS A 357 -23.25 -9.74 -5.05
CA HIS A 357 -23.06 -10.91 -4.20
C HIS A 357 -23.72 -10.71 -2.84
N ASP A 358 -24.58 -11.67 -2.48
CA ASP A 358 -25.27 -11.63 -1.20
C ASP A 358 -24.33 -11.95 -0.04
N ARG A 359 -24.52 -11.20 1.06
CA ARG A 359 -23.97 -11.49 2.39
C ARG A 359 -22.44 -11.59 2.42
N ILE A 360 -21.77 -10.69 1.68
CA ILE A 360 -20.31 -10.57 1.71
C ILE A 360 -19.87 -9.70 2.89
N GLU A 361 -19.04 -10.27 3.75
CA GLU A 361 -18.54 -9.62 4.96
C GLU A 361 -17.01 -9.63 4.97
N TYR A 362 -16.41 -8.53 5.42
CA TYR A 362 -14.95 -8.47 5.64
C TYR A 362 -14.62 -8.78 7.09
N MET A 363 -13.91 -9.88 7.31
CA MET A 363 -13.43 -10.31 8.62
C MET A 363 -12.06 -9.69 8.87
N SER A 364 -12.02 -8.59 9.64
CA SER A 364 -10.75 -8.05 10.14
C SER A 364 -10.05 -9.04 11.10
N GLY A 365 -10.84 -9.83 11.84
CA GLY A 365 -10.35 -10.94 12.65
C GLY A 365 -11.48 -11.63 13.40
N ALA A 366 -11.60 -12.94 13.21
CA ALA A 366 -12.63 -13.79 13.81
C ALA A 366 -12.06 -15.19 14.10
N VAL A 367 -12.69 -15.88 15.04
CA VAL A 367 -12.47 -17.32 15.25
C VAL A 367 -13.59 -18.08 14.55
N ALA A 368 -13.23 -19.17 13.88
CA ALA A 368 -14.18 -20.17 13.45
C ALA A 368 -13.90 -21.52 14.13
N THR A 369 -14.93 -22.28 14.43
CA THR A 369 -14.82 -23.53 15.21
C THR A 369 -15.46 -24.72 14.51
N ARG A 370 -14.85 -25.90 14.70
CA ARG A 370 -15.42 -27.20 14.33
C ARG A 370 -15.04 -28.24 15.39
N GLY A 371 -15.94 -28.55 16.30
CA GLY A 371 -15.63 -29.40 17.44
C GLY A 371 -14.51 -28.79 18.29
N ARG A 372 -13.34 -29.45 18.35
CA ARG A 372 -12.15 -28.94 19.08
C ARG A 372 -11.22 -28.10 18.18
N ASP A 373 -11.40 -28.15 16.88
CA ASP A 373 -10.56 -27.41 15.93
C ASP A 373 -10.98 -25.94 15.89
N HIS A 374 -9.97 -25.06 15.83
CA HIS A 374 -10.18 -23.61 15.73
C HIS A 374 -9.39 -23.06 14.54
N ALA A 375 -10.03 -22.19 13.76
CA ALA A 375 -9.44 -21.50 12.62
C ALA A 375 -9.49 -19.99 12.84
N LEU A 376 -8.34 -19.33 12.69
CA LEU A 376 -8.28 -17.88 12.58
C LEU A 376 -8.71 -17.44 11.17
N ILE A 377 -9.73 -16.57 11.09
CA ILE A 377 -10.17 -15.91 9.86
C ILE A 377 -9.82 -14.43 10.00
N ALA A 378 -8.82 -13.94 9.28
CA ALA A 378 -8.30 -12.58 9.44
C ALA A 378 -7.93 -11.96 8.10
N ASN A 379 -8.29 -10.68 7.92
CA ASN A 379 -8.10 -9.94 6.67
C ASN A 379 -8.74 -10.61 5.44
N THR A 380 -9.79 -11.39 5.67
CA THR A 380 -10.43 -12.22 4.65
C THR A 380 -11.86 -11.75 4.42
N ARG A 381 -12.35 -11.82 3.18
CA ARG A 381 -13.79 -11.70 2.92
C ARG A 381 -14.43 -13.08 2.95
N ILE A 382 -15.63 -13.16 3.49
CA ILE A 382 -16.41 -14.38 3.52
C ILE A 382 -17.78 -14.12 2.91
N GLN A 383 -18.33 -15.13 2.25
CA GLN A 383 -19.76 -15.21 1.99
C GLN A 383 -20.40 -15.91 3.18
N VAL A 384 -21.29 -15.20 3.88
CA VAL A 384 -21.97 -15.75 5.06
C VAL A 384 -23.14 -16.63 4.63
N GLY A 385 -23.13 -17.88 5.11
CA GLY A 385 -24.17 -18.87 4.90
C GLY A 385 -25.17 -18.93 6.06
N ASP A 386 -25.79 -20.10 6.26
CA ASP A 386 -26.85 -20.27 7.25
C ASP A 386 -26.39 -20.01 8.68
N ALA A 387 -27.31 -19.47 9.48
CA ALA A 387 -27.12 -19.33 10.91
C ALA A 387 -27.07 -20.71 11.58
N THR A 388 -26.27 -20.81 12.62
CA THR A 388 -26.07 -22.01 13.45
C THR A 388 -25.94 -21.57 14.91
N ASP A 389 -25.86 -22.52 15.84
CA ASP A 389 -25.63 -22.17 17.24
C ASP A 389 -24.31 -21.38 17.41
N GLY A 390 -24.41 -20.20 18.01
CA GLY A 390 -23.27 -19.30 18.26
C GLY A 390 -22.64 -18.62 17.03
N GLY A 391 -23.10 -18.85 15.80
CA GLY A 391 -22.44 -18.29 14.62
C GLY A 391 -23.02 -18.66 13.27
N TYR A 392 -22.20 -18.60 12.22
CA TYR A 392 -22.64 -18.81 10.84
C TYR A 392 -21.73 -19.79 10.09
N ARG A 393 -22.33 -20.57 9.18
CA ARG A 393 -21.58 -21.20 8.08
C ARG A 393 -21.00 -20.12 7.19
N PHE A 394 -19.89 -20.41 6.52
CA PHE A 394 -19.29 -19.46 5.60
C PHE A 394 -18.49 -20.16 4.51
N LYS A 395 -18.26 -19.44 3.41
CA LYS A 395 -17.26 -19.78 2.41
C LYS A 395 -16.30 -18.61 2.27
N GLU A 396 -15.06 -18.88 1.90
CA GLU A 396 -14.11 -17.82 1.62
C GLU A 396 -14.49 -17.12 0.31
N PHE A 397 -14.52 -15.79 0.34
CA PHE A 397 -14.78 -14.95 -0.81
C PHE A 397 -13.46 -14.31 -1.25
N ARG A 398 -12.88 -14.85 -2.31
CA ARG A 398 -11.61 -14.40 -2.88
C ARG A 398 -11.87 -13.57 -4.13
N PHE A 399 -11.00 -12.59 -4.36
CA PHE A 399 -11.02 -11.84 -5.61
C PHE A 399 -9.59 -11.52 -6.04
N GLU A 400 -9.38 -11.37 -7.34
CA GLU A 400 -8.15 -10.90 -7.95
C GLU A 400 -8.48 -9.65 -8.78
N GLN A 401 -7.69 -8.59 -8.62
CA GLN A 401 -7.87 -7.37 -9.40
C GLN A 401 -7.22 -7.58 -10.77
N GLU A 402 -8.03 -7.59 -11.81
CA GLU A 402 -7.56 -7.61 -13.21
C GLU A 402 -7.60 -6.18 -13.78
N ALA A 403 -7.27 -5.98 -15.06
CA ALA A 403 -7.29 -4.64 -15.65
C ALA A 403 -8.72 -4.05 -15.71
N THR A 404 -9.70 -4.87 -16.12
CA THR A 404 -11.07 -4.41 -16.37
C THR A 404 -12.05 -4.71 -15.25
N GLY A 405 -11.71 -5.59 -14.29
CA GLY A 405 -12.64 -5.99 -13.24
C GLY A 405 -12.01 -6.74 -12.07
N ASP A 406 -12.84 -7.17 -11.12
CA ASP A 406 -12.43 -8.08 -10.05
C ASP A 406 -12.88 -9.51 -10.42
N ARG A 407 -11.92 -10.44 -10.57
CA ARG A 407 -12.22 -11.86 -10.77
C ARG A 407 -12.54 -12.51 -9.44
N ILE A 408 -13.76 -12.99 -9.26
CA ILE A 408 -14.28 -13.49 -7.97
C ILE A 408 -14.30 -15.02 -7.93
N ARG A 409 -13.94 -15.60 -6.78
CA ARG A 409 -14.04 -17.04 -6.48
C ARG A 409 -14.63 -17.22 -5.08
N VAL A 410 -15.59 -18.14 -4.96
CA VAL A 410 -16.16 -18.56 -3.67
C VAL A 410 -15.74 -20.00 -3.40
N GLU A 411 -14.97 -20.21 -2.34
CA GLU A 411 -14.30 -21.47 -2.05
C GLU A 411 -14.63 -21.94 -0.63
N ASP A 412 -14.99 -23.22 -0.49
CA ASP A 412 -15.15 -23.84 0.84
C ASP A 412 -13.81 -24.38 1.35
N ASN A 413 -12.93 -23.47 1.75
CA ASN A 413 -11.62 -23.79 2.32
C ASN A 413 -11.70 -24.20 3.81
N TYR A 414 -12.87 -24.05 4.45
CA TYR A 414 -13.08 -24.30 5.87
C TYR A 414 -14.32 -25.19 6.10
N PRO A 415 -14.40 -26.38 5.48
CA PRO A 415 -15.60 -27.19 5.49
C PRO A 415 -15.98 -27.60 6.91
N GLY A 416 -17.24 -27.35 7.25
CA GLY A 416 -17.79 -27.68 8.57
C GLY A 416 -17.40 -26.75 9.71
N PHE A 417 -16.61 -25.70 9.46
CA PHE A 417 -16.38 -24.64 10.45
C PHE A 417 -17.58 -23.68 10.54
N VAL A 418 -17.71 -23.04 11.69
CA VAL A 418 -18.70 -22.00 11.99
C VAL A 418 -17.95 -20.76 12.47
N VAL A 419 -18.12 -19.62 11.81
CA VAL A 419 -17.51 -18.34 12.24
C VAL A 419 -18.31 -17.73 13.38
N ASP A 420 -17.61 -17.15 14.37
CA ASP A 420 -18.22 -16.51 15.54
C ASP A 420 -19.25 -15.43 15.15
N GLY A 421 -20.49 -15.62 15.59
CA GLY A 421 -21.61 -14.74 15.24
C GLY A 421 -21.43 -13.29 15.70
N ARG A 422 -20.63 -13.03 16.74
CA ARG A 422 -20.31 -11.67 17.20
C ARG A 422 -19.56 -10.84 16.16
N LYS A 423 -18.94 -11.50 15.17
CA LYS A 423 -18.17 -10.87 14.09
C LYS A 423 -18.97 -10.63 12.81
N VAL A 424 -20.18 -11.18 12.71
CA VAL A 424 -21.03 -11.09 11.54
C VAL A 424 -22.11 -10.04 11.78
N ARG A 425 -22.26 -9.08 10.85
CA ARG A 425 -23.24 -7.98 10.98
C ARG A 425 -24.44 -8.14 10.06
N LEU A 426 -24.30 -8.89 8.96
CA LEU A 426 -25.28 -9.05 7.88
C LEU A 426 -25.74 -7.70 7.27
N GLY A 427 -24.89 -6.67 7.35
CA GLY A 427 -25.20 -5.35 6.80
C GLY A 427 -24.92 -5.27 5.30
N GLY A 428 -25.82 -4.63 4.54
CA GLY A 428 -25.62 -4.37 3.11
C GLY A 428 -24.51 -3.35 2.82
N GLY A 429 -23.81 -3.53 1.69
CA GLY A 429 -22.76 -2.63 1.23
C GLY A 429 -23.31 -1.36 0.59
N GLY A 430 -23.76 -0.39 1.40
CA GLY A 430 -24.15 0.94 0.91
C GLY A 430 -22.97 1.77 0.41
N GLY A 431 -23.24 2.76 -0.45
CA GLY A 431 -22.26 3.75 -0.92
C GLY A 431 -21.28 3.26 -1.98
N CYS A 432 -21.68 2.24 -2.75
CA CYS A 432 -20.87 1.63 -3.81
C CYS A 432 -21.37 2.08 -5.19
N THR A 433 -20.45 2.43 -6.08
CA THR A 433 -20.75 2.79 -7.47
C THR A 433 -19.87 1.98 -8.42
N ALA A 434 -20.30 1.87 -9.69
CA ALA A 434 -19.50 1.23 -10.74
C ALA A 434 -18.13 1.92 -10.81
N TYR A 435 -17.06 1.14 -10.70
CA TYR A 435 -15.67 1.59 -10.64
C TYR A 435 -15.32 2.62 -9.55
N GLY A 436 -16.25 3.04 -8.68
CA GLY A 436 -16.04 4.12 -7.70
C GLY A 436 -16.07 5.52 -8.30
N VAL A 437 -16.74 5.70 -9.43
CA VAL A 437 -16.94 6.99 -10.10
C VAL A 437 -18.35 7.53 -9.89
N SER A 438 -18.68 8.66 -10.51
CA SER A 438 -20.03 9.25 -10.44
C SER A 438 -21.11 8.34 -11.02
N ASN A 439 -22.31 8.33 -10.41
CA ASN A 439 -23.45 7.55 -10.88
C ASN A 439 -23.95 7.95 -12.28
N GLY A 440 -23.57 9.13 -12.78
CA GLY A 440 -23.91 9.57 -14.13
C GLY A 440 -23.09 8.91 -15.25
N CYS A 441 -22.02 8.19 -14.90
CA CYS A 441 -21.16 7.52 -15.86
C CYS A 441 -21.81 6.26 -16.42
N ARG A 442 -21.73 6.09 -17.74
CA ARG A 442 -22.27 4.92 -18.45
C ARG A 442 -21.11 4.05 -18.91
N PHE A 443 -21.23 2.75 -18.69
CA PHE A 443 -20.26 1.75 -19.10
C PHE A 443 -21.00 0.63 -19.84
N ASP A 444 -20.40 0.12 -20.92
CA ASP A 444 -20.94 -1.03 -21.64
C ASP A 444 -20.89 -2.30 -20.77
N SER A 445 -19.90 -2.38 -19.87
CA SER A 445 -19.79 -3.42 -18.86
C SER A 445 -19.17 -2.89 -17.57
N VAL A 446 -19.68 -3.36 -16.43
CA VAL A 446 -19.16 -3.04 -15.11
C VAL A 446 -18.37 -4.23 -14.59
N GLY A 447 -17.05 -4.10 -14.50
CA GLY A 447 -16.18 -5.16 -14.01
C GLY A 447 -15.90 -5.08 -12.50
N ARG A 448 -16.21 -3.97 -11.83
CA ARG A 448 -15.99 -3.80 -10.37
C ARG A 448 -16.85 -2.70 -9.76
N TYR A 449 -16.99 -2.77 -8.44
CA TYR A 449 -17.59 -1.72 -7.64
C TYR A 449 -16.65 -1.26 -6.52
N ARG A 450 -16.67 0.03 -6.24
CA ARG A 450 -15.84 0.65 -5.20
C ARG A 450 -16.68 1.65 -4.41
N ARG A 451 -16.26 1.93 -3.18
CA ARG A 451 -16.83 3.01 -2.35
C ARG A 451 -16.36 4.36 -2.86
N THR A 452 -17.26 5.33 -2.82
CA THR A 452 -16.95 6.72 -3.17
C THR A 452 -16.92 7.57 -1.89
N PRO A 453 -15.87 8.37 -1.65
CA PRO A 453 -15.79 9.19 -0.45
C PRO A 453 -16.69 10.41 -0.60
N GLY A 454 -17.35 10.82 0.49
CA GLY A 454 -18.33 11.91 0.45
C GLY A 454 -17.75 13.28 0.05
N TRP A 455 -16.44 13.50 0.20
CA TRP A 455 -15.79 14.75 -0.23
C TRP A 455 -15.64 14.83 -1.76
N LEU A 456 -15.64 13.71 -2.50
CA LEU A 456 -15.51 13.73 -3.96
C LEU A 456 -16.65 14.52 -4.61
N THR A 457 -17.87 14.41 -4.05
CA THR A 457 -19.05 15.15 -4.51
C THR A 457 -19.08 16.61 -4.04
N ALA A 458 -18.25 16.99 -3.08
CA ALA A 458 -18.11 18.38 -2.65
C ALA A 458 -17.21 19.20 -3.59
N GLY A 459 -16.38 18.52 -4.39
CA GLY A 459 -15.51 19.13 -5.39
C GLY A 459 -16.00 18.93 -6.82
N ARG A 460 -15.16 19.38 -7.76
CA ARG A 460 -15.35 19.16 -9.20
C ARG A 460 -14.19 18.34 -9.76
N PRO A 461 -14.43 17.08 -10.19
CA PRO A 461 -13.46 16.32 -10.96
C PRO A 461 -13.10 17.04 -12.26
N LEU A 462 -11.81 17.24 -12.50
CA LEU A 462 -11.27 17.89 -13.69
C LEU A 462 -10.63 16.86 -14.62
N ALA A 463 -10.85 17.02 -15.92
CA ALA A 463 -10.07 16.33 -16.94
C ALA A 463 -8.88 17.20 -17.32
N LEU A 464 -7.69 16.85 -16.82
CA LEU A 464 -6.45 17.55 -17.12
C LEU A 464 -5.90 17.03 -18.45
N ASN A 465 -5.76 17.93 -19.41
CA ASN A 465 -5.13 17.61 -20.69
C ASN A 465 -3.64 17.83 -20.55
N CYS A 466 -2.83 16.91 -21.05
CA CYS A 466 -1.38 17.02 -21.06
C CYS A 466 -0.84 16.80 -22.47
N ARG A 467 0.30 17.41 -22.79
CA ARG A 467 1.08 17.13 -24.01
C ARG A 467 2.48 16.67 -23.63
N ILE A 468 2.69 15.35 -23.58
CA ILE A 468 3.89 14.73 -22.98
C ILE A 468 4.50 13.70 -23.95
N GLN A 469 5.81 13.46 -23.82
CA GLN A 469 6.48 12.37 -24.53
C GLN A 469 5.93 11.02 -24.05
N ASP A 470 5.49 10.17 -24.95
CA ASP A 470 5.07 8.80 -24.71
C ASP A 470 6.18 7.84 -25.14
N ARG A 471 6.57 6.93 -24.24
CA ARG A 471 7.52 5.83 -24.51
C ARG A 471 6.93 4.45 -24.17
N GLY A 472 5.62 4.41 -23.88
CA GLY A 472 4.90 3.23 -23.43
C GLY A 472 5.21 2.80 -21.99
N GLU A 473 4.43 1.84 -21.49
CA GLU A 473 4.51 1.30 -20.12
C GLU A 473 5.87 0.65 -19.79
N SER A 474 6.58 0.14 -20.80
CA SER A 474 7.91 -0.44 -20.61
C SER A 474 9.03 0.60 -20.50
N CYS A 475 8.76 1.87 -20.84
CA CYS A 475 9.75 2.95 -20.97
C CYS A 475 10.82 2.75 -22.06
N ARG A 476 10.72 1.71 -22.89
CA ARG A 476 11.72 1.37 -23.92
C ARG A 476 11.30 1.80 -25.33
N GLY A 477 10.09 2.35 -25.49
CA GLY A 477 9.60 2.82 -26.78
C GLY A 477 10.26 4.14 -27.20
N ASN A 478 10.20 4.43 -28.50
CA ASN A 478 10.61 5.72 -29.04
C ASN A 478 9.71 6.82 -28.51
N ALA A 479 10.30 7.94 -28.10
CA ALA A 479 9.55 9.08 -27.60
C ALA A 479 8.68 9.70 -28.69
N ARG A 480 7.35 9.74 -28.46
CA ARG A 480 6.39 10.43 -29.32
C ARG A 480 5.62 11.45 -28.50
N LEU A 481 5.56 12.70 -28.95
CA LEU A 481 4.73 13.70 -28.28
C LEU A 481 3.24 13.38 -28.49
N THR A 482 2.51 13.14 -27.39
CA THR A 482 1.11 12.70 -27.40
C THR A 482 0.28 13.62 -26.51
N SER A 483 -0.93 13.97 -26.99
CA SER A 483 -1.94 14.61 -26.16
C SER A 483 -2.78 13.55 -25.47
N VAL A 484 -2.97 13.68 -24.16
CA VAL A 484 -3.76 12.75 -23.33
C VAL A 484 -4.58 13.55 -22.34
N SER A 485 -5.69 12.99 -21.86
CA SER A 485 -6.47 13.55 -20.76
C SER A 485 -6.48 12.57 -19.59
N VAL A 486 -6.22 13.07 -18.38
CA VAL A 486 -6.32 12.34 -17.11
C VAL A 486 -7.43 12.97 -16.30
N GLY A 487 -8.38 12.15 -15.83
CA GLY A 487 -9.45 12.60 -14.96
C GLY A 487 -10.78 12.91 -15.65
N GLY A 488 -11.56 13.75 -14.98
CA GLY A 488 -12.99 13.92 -15.23
C GLY A 488 -13.82 12.92 -14.43
N ALA A 489 -15.13 13.16 -14.37
CA ALA A 489 -16.02 12.46 -13.43
C ALA A 489 -16.18 10.95 -13.66
N CYS A 490 -15.71 10.44 -14.80
CA CYS A 490 -15.83 9.04 -15.22
C CYS A 490 -14.47 8.36 -15.45
N ASP A 491 -13.36 9.00 -15.11
CA ASP A 491 -12.05 8.35 -15.13
C ASP A 491 -11.97 7.32 -14.00
N ILE A 492 -11.70 6.07 -14.36
CA ILE A 492 -11.69 4.92 -13.45
C ILE A 492 -10.32 4.70 -12.78
N GLU A 493 -9.32 5.53 -13.07
CA GLU A 493 -7.93 5.36 -12.70
C GLU A 493 -7.43 6.48 -11.77
N MET A 494 -7.60 7.74 -12.17
CA MET A 494 -7.29 8.92 -11.36
C MET A 494 -8.25 10.06 -11.68
N MET A 495 -8.83 10.67 -10.64
CA MET A 495 -9.66 11.87 -10.74
C MET A 495 -8.99 13.04 -9.99
N PRO A 496 -8.35 13.98 -10.69
CA PRO A 496 -7.96 15.26 -10.13
C PRO A 496 -9.21 16.08 -9.75
N VAL A 497 -9.20 16.76 -8.60
CA VAL A 497 -10.37 17.45 -8.04
C VAL A 497 -10.01 18.87 -7.61
N THR A 498 -10.81 19.83 -8.06
CA THR A 498 -10.75 21.24 -7.62
C THR A 498 -11.96 21.61 -6.75
N GLY A 499 -11.89 22.75 -6.06
CA GLY A 499 -13.00 23.31 -5.28
C GLY A 499 -13.28 22.62 -3.94
N VAL A 500 -12.32 21.86 -3.42
CA VAL A 500 -12.40 21.24 -2.08
C VAL A 500 -11.35 21.89 -1.17
N HIS A 501 -11.80 22.47 -0.06
CA HIS A 501 -10.94 23.21 0.88
C HIS A 501 -10.75 22.46 2.19
#